data_AF-A0A2T1HMP2-F1
#
_entry.id   AF-A0A2T1HMP2-F1
#
_cell.length_a   1.000
_cell.length_b   1.000
_cell.length_c   1.000
_cell.angle_alpha   90.00
_cell.angle_beta   90.00
_cell.angle_gamma   90.00
#
_symmetry.space_group_name_H-M   'P 1'
#
loop_
_entity.id
_entity.type
_entity.pdbx_description
1 polymer ?
#
loop_
_entity_poly.entity_id
_entity_poly.type
_entity_poly.pdbx_seq_one_letter_code
_entity_poly.pdbx_strand_id
1 'polypeptide(L)'
;MLTSHILTLTEQLRPHLPDEFAVHVLNGSIRVAWDAGNPIRTNLFAAGLRELVGYVLHEAAPDEQVRRCSWFREDPNLKAKREAEGRESEPKATRRQRMIYATQGGLPDDLIARLGVDLDATHTRLSKMFENLNRLTHVRPGTRITEDSDVISFMKEALEAVLCFYQTLSACRSEIAEVVAEEVNDEALAALTETVVEELDELSSHTFVDDVVTEVVRIKKVTAEMVSLETEGTVYVTLNYGSKSDFKRADGVTLAHKYPFRLQLTASTADIHRLTPGIPTVDNSSFYE
;
A
#
# COMPACT_ATOMS: atom_id res chain seq x y z
N MET A 1 2.79 -11.37 35.21
CA MET A 1 3.73 -10.60 34.38
C MET A 1 3.45 -10.96 32.94
N LEU A 2 3.44 -10.00 32.01
CA LEU A 2 3.41 -10.33 30.58
C LEU A 2 4.59 -11.26 30.28
N THR A 3 4.31 -12.45 29.74
CA THR A 3 5.39 -13.32 29.26
C THR A 3 6.17 -12.56 28.18
N SER A 4 7.50 -12.71 28.18
CA SER A 4 8.39 -11.98 27.25
C SER A 4 7.92 -12.10 25.79
N HIS A 5 7.36 -13.25 25.43
CA HIS A 5 6.86 -13.54 24.11
C HIS A 5 5.61 -12.72 23.70
N ILE A 6 4.63 -12.53 24.61
CA ILE A 6 3.44 -11.73 24.31
C ILE A 6 3.82 -10.25 24.11
N LEU A 7 4.80 -9.76 24.87
CA LEU A 7 5.36 -8.42 24.65
C LEU A 7 6.00 -8.32 23.26
N THR A 8 6.83 -9.28 22.87
CA THR A 8 7.46 -9.31 21.55
C THR A 8 6.43 -9.26 20.43
N LEU A 9 5.38 -10.10 20.49
CA LEU A 9 4.31 -10.11 19.48
C LEU A 9 3.55 -8.79 19.44
N THR A 10 3.29 -8.18 20.59
CA THR A 10 2.61 -6.88 20.68
C THR A 10 3.44 -5.79 20.01
N GLU A 11 4.75 -5.74 20.29
CA GLU A 11 5.65 -4.77 19.66
C GLU A 11 5.79 -4.99 18.15
N GLN A 12 5.79 -6.25 17.69
CA GLN A 12 5.77 -6.57 16.25
C GLN A 12 4.46 -6.18 15.56
N LEU A 13 3.34 -6.15 16.28
CA LEU A 13 2.05 -5.73 15.72
C LEU A 13 1.93 -4.21 15.57
N ARG A 14 2.58 -3.42 16.45
CA ARG A 14 2.43 -1.96 16.48
C ARG A 14 2.67 -1.26 15.13
N PRO A 15 3.70 -1.60 14.33
CA PRO A 15 3.94 -0.95 13.05
C PRO A 15 2.83 -1.19 12.01
N HIS A 16 1.98 -2.19 12.21
CA HIS A 16 0.87 -2.51 11.33
C HIS A 16 -0.45 -1.81 11.71
N LEU A 17 -0.46 -1.07 12.83
CA LEU A 17 -1.65 -0.39 13.33
C LEU A 17 -1.73 1.02 12.73
N PRO A 18 -2.87 1.43 12.15
CA PRO A 18 -2.98 2.69 11.41
C PRO A 18 -2.92 3.93 12.32
N ASP A 19 -3.32 3.80 13.59
CA ASP A 19 -3.47 4.94 14.49
C ASP A 19 -3.48 4.53 15.99
N GLU A 20 -3.60 5.55 16.83
CA GLU A 20 -3.67 5.41 18.28
C GLU A 20 -4.92 4.65 18.76
N PHE A 21 -6.04 4.73 18.03
CA PHE A 21 -7.24 3.97 18.39
C PHE A 21 -7.00 2.46 18.27
N ALA A 22 -6.40 2.01 17.17
CA ALA A 22 -6.01 0.61 16.98
C ALA A 22 -5.03 0.14 18.08
N VAL A 23 -4.07 0.99 18.48
CA VAL A 23 -3.16 0.72 19.60
C VAL A 23 -3.92 0.57 20.92
N HIS A 24 -4.93 1.41 21.19
CA HIS A 24 -5.77 1.30 22.37
C HIS A 24 -6.58 0.01 22.39
N VAL A 25 -7.16 -0.39 21.26
CA VAL A 25 -7.91 -1.66 21.14
C VAL A 25 -7.00 -2.85 21.44
N LEU A 26 -5.79 -2.89 20.89
CA LEU A 26 -4.83 -3.97 21.17
C LEU A 26 -4.46 -4.04 22.66
N ASN A 27 -4.05 -2.90 23.24
CA ASN A 27 -3.65 -2.84 24.65
C ASN A 27 -4.81 -3.17 25.59
N GLY A 28 -6.02 -2.68 25.30
CA GLY A 28 -7.23 -2.99 26.06
C GLY A 28 -7.57 -4.48 26.01
N SER A 29 -7.49 -5.08 24.83
CA SER A 29 -7.72 -6.53 24.65
C SER A 29 -6.74 -7.35 25.48
N ILE A 30 -5.44 -7.01 25.43
CA ILE A 30 -4.40 -7.70 26.22
C ILE A 30 -4.66 -7.54 27.72
N ARG A 31 -5.01 -6.34 28.19
CA ARG A 31 -5.33 -6.09 29.61
C ARG A 31 -6.49 -6.96 30.08
N VAL A 32 -7.54 -7.09 29.28
CA VAL A 32 -8.68 -7.95 29.62
C VAL A 32 -8.26 -9.40 29.73
N ALA A 33 -7.42 -9.91 28.82
CA ALA A 33 -6.92 -11.29 28.89
C ALA A 33 -6.20 -11.63 30.21
N TRP A 34 -5.57 -10.63 30.82
CA TRP A 34 -4.86 -10.75 32.10
C TRP A 34 -5.71 -10.52 33.35
N ASP A 35 -6.98 -10.13 33.18
CA ASP A 35 -7.90 -9.99 34.31
C ASP A 35 -8.31 -11.37 34.82
N ALA A 36 -7.53 -11.89 35.78
CA ALA A 36 -7.72 -13.23 36.30
C ALA A 36 -9.12 -13.44 36.93
N GLY A 37 -9.73 -12.35 37.43
CA GLY A 37 -11.07 -12.36 38.02
C GLY A 37 -12.20 -12.38 36.99
N ASN A 38 -11.91 -12.17 35.71
CA ASN A 38 -12.90 -12.13 34.65
C ASN A 38 -13.09 -13.51 34.00
N PRO A 39 -14.26 -14.17 34.20
CA PRO A 39 -14.50 -15.54 33.73
C PRO A 39 -14.68 -15.67 32.21
N ILE A 40 -14.71 -14.55 31.48
CA ILE A 40 -14.83 -14.51 30.01
C ILE A 40 -13.67 -13.73 29.36
N ARG A 41 -12.57 -13.50 30.09
CA ARG A 41 -11.41 -12.73 29.65
C ARG A 41 -10.87 -13.13 28.27
N THR A 42 -10.80 -14.43 28.00
CA THR A 42 -10.30 -14.95 26.72
C THR A 42 -11.22 -14.61 25.55
N ASN A 43 -12.54 -14.68 25.74
CA ASN A 43 -13.51 -14.33 24.72
C ASN A 43 -13.52 -12.82 24.43
N LEU A 44 -13.39 -11.99 25.46
CA LEU A 44 -13.31 -10.54 25.31
C LEU A 44 -12.01 -10.12 24.61
N PHE A 45 -10.89 -10.76 24.94
CA PHE A 45 -9.64 -10.59 24.22
C PHE A 45 -9.77 -10.98 22.73
N ALA A 46 -10.35 -12.14 22.43
CA ALA A 46 -10.60 -12.57 21.06
C ALA A 46 -11.53 -11.61 20.31
N ALA A 47 -12.60 -11.13 20.96
CA ALA A 47 -13.52 -10.15 20.39
C ALA A 47 -12.80 -8.84 20.07
N GLY A 48 -11.94 -8.36 20.98
CA GLY A 48 -11.13 -7.17 20.76
C GLY A 48 -10.14 -7.31 19.61
N LEU A 49 -9.48 -8.47 19.47
CA LEU A 49 -8.63 -8.75 18.29
C LEU A 49 -9.43 -8.81 16.99
N ARG A 50 -10.65 -9.36 17.00
CA ARG A 50 -11.53 -9.37 15.82
C ARG A 50 -11.93 -7.95 15.41
N GLU A 51 -12.30 -7.11 16.37
CA GLU A 51 -12.61 -5.69 16.09
C GLU A 51 -11.37 -4.94 15.60
N LEU A 52 -10.19 -5.22 16.16
CA LEU A 52 -8.93 -4.66 15.69
C LEU A 52 -8.68 -5.00 14.22
N VAL A 53 -8.74 -6.28 13.84
CA VAL A 53 -8.54 -6.70 12.44
C VAL A 53 -9.60 -6.09 11.53
N GLY A 54 -10.85 -6.05 11.98
CA GLY A 54 -11.94 -5.42 11.24
C GLY A 54 -11.69 -3.93 10.99
N TYR A 55 -11.22 -3.20 12.01
CA TYR A 55 -10.90 -1.79 11.93
C TYR A 55 -9.71 -1.53 11.00
N VAL A 56 -8.59 -2.23 11.18
CA VAL A 56 -7.40 -2.06 10.33
C VAL A 56 -7.73 -2.36 8.87
N LEU A 57 -8.53 -3.41 8.61
CA LEU A 57 -8.97 -3.72 7.25
C LEU A 57 -9.92 -2.65 6.69
N HIS A 58 -10.72 -2.00 7.54
CA HIS A 58 -11.57 -0.89 7.14
C HIS A 58 -10.74 0.32 6.70
N GLU A 59 -9.72 0.68 7.48
CA GLU A 59 -8.81 1.79 7.17
C GLU A 59 -7.96 1.50 5.92
N ALA A 60 -7.48 0.27 5.76
CA ALA A 60 -6.72 -0.14 4.58
C ALA A 60 -7.57 -0.20 3.30
N ALA A 61 -8.87 -0.48 3.42
CA ALA A 61 -9.80 -0.63 2.31
C ALA A 61 -11.15 0.05 2.60
N PRO A 62 -11.22 1.39 2.58
CA PRO A 62 -12.46 2.13 2.85
C PRO A 62 -13.55 1.81 1.82
N ASP A 63 -14.83 1.81 2.25
CA ASP A 63 -15.96 1.46 1.37
C ASP A 63 -16.00 2.31 0.10
N GLU A 64 -15.68 3.60 0.20
CA GLU A 64 -15.66 4.52 -0.94
C GLU A 64 -14.62 4.10 -1.99
N GLN A 65 -13.41 3.76 -1.56
CA GLN A 65 -12.34 3.33 -2.47
C GLN A 65 -12.68 1.98 -3.09
N VAL A 66 -13.13 1.00 -2.29
CA VAL A 66 -13.47 -0.32 -2.81
C VAL A 66 -14.58 -0.23 -3.86
N ARG A 67 -15.61 0.61 -3.64
CA ARG A 67 -16.72 0.79 -4.59
C ARG A 67 -16.32 1.41 -5.93
N ARG A 68 -15.26 2.22 -5.95
CA ARG A 68 -14.74 2.86 -7.16
C ARG A 68 -13.92 1.92 -8.04
N CYS A 69 -13.55 0.75 -7.52
CA CYS A 69 -12.80 -0.23 -8.28
C CYS A 69 -13.65 -0.82 -9.41
N SER A 70 -13.05 -0.99 -10.59
CA SER A 70 -13.72 -1.57 -11.77
C SER A 70 -14.22 -2.99 -11.54
N TRP A 71 -13.50 -3.76 -10.72
CA TRP A 71 -13.82 -5.13 -10.31
C TRP A 71 -14.89 -5.22 -9.20
N PHE A 72 -15.30 -4.10 -8.59
CA PHE A 72 -16.30 -4.14 -7.53
C PHE A 72 -17.67 -4.59 -8.05
N ARG A 73 -18.32 -5.45 -7.26
CA ARG A 73 -19.68 -5.95 -7.50
C ARG A 73 -20.42 -5.99 -6.18
N GLU A 74 -21.58 -5.32 -6.10
CA GLU A 74 -22.39 -5.35 -4.88
C GLU A 74 -22.86 -6.79 -4.58
N ASP A 75 -22.74 -7.23 -3.33
CA ASP A 75 -23.22 -8.55 -2.90
C ASP A 75 -24.76 -8.60 -2.97
N PRO A 76 -25.36 -9.55 -3.70
CA PRO A 76 -26.81 -9.62 -3.88
C PRO A 76 -27.59 -9.77 -2.58
N ASN A 77 -27.03 -10.47 -1.58
CA ASN A 77 -27.69 -10.65 -0.28
C ASN A 77 -27.65 -9.37 0.53
N LEU A 78 -26.54 -8.63 0.50
CA LEU A 78 -26.45 -7.32 1.14
C LEU A 78 -27.39 -6.31 0.49
N LYS A 79 -27.50 -6.34 -0.84
CA LYS A 79 -28.45 -5.51 -1.58
C LYS A 79 -29.89 -5.80 -1.19
N ALA A 80 -30.30 -7.08 -1.23
CA ALA A 80 -31.65 -7.50 -0.86
C ALA A 80 -31.99 -7.13 0.60
N LYS A 81 -31.03 -7.32 1.52
CA LYS A 81 -31.21 -6.92 2.92
C LYS A 81 -31.37 -5.41 3.07
N ARG A 82 -30.57 -4.60 2.37
CA ARG A 82 -30.68 -3.14 2.39
C ARG A 82 -32.04 -2.67 1.87
N GLU A 83 -32.48 -3.22 0.74
CA GLU A 83 -33.78 -2.90 0.13
C GLU A 83 -34.93 -3.28 1.07
N ALA A 84 -34.85 -4.46 1.71
CA ALA A 84 -35.83 -4.89 2.70
C ALA A 84 -35.86 -4.02 3.97
N GLU A 85 -34.70 -3.46 4.38
CA GLU A 85 -34.60 -2.54 5.52
C GLU A 85 -35.00 -1.11 5.18
N GLY A 86 -35.36 -0.81 3.93
CA GLY A 86 -35.74 0.54 3.47
C GLY A 86 -34.63 1.57 3.62
N ARG A 87 -33.36 1.13 3.65
CA ARG A 87 -32.20 2.01 3.87
C ARG A 87 -31.66 2.50 2.53
N GLU A 88 -31.67 3.81 2.30
CA GLU A 88 -30.92 4.48 1.21
C GLU A 88 -29.41 4.58 1.53
N SER A 89 -28.83 3.57 2.17
CA SER A 89 -27.40 3.56 2.44
C SER A 89 -26.62 3.04 1.24
N GLU A 90 -25.43 3.59 1.01
CA GLU A 90 -24.56 3.12 -0.07
C GLU A 90 -24.18 1.63 0.08
N PRO A 91 -23.84 0.93 -1.03
CA PRO A 91 -23.38 -0.45 -0.98
C PRO A 91 -22.20 -0.59 -0.02
N LYS A 92 -22.17 -1.66 0.77
CA LYS A 92 -21.04 -1.95 1.67
C LYS A 92 -20.11 -2.98 1.05
N ALA A 93 -18.81 -2.73 1.11
CA ALA A 93 -17.81 -3.70 0.71
C ALA A 93 -17.81 -4.88 1.68
N THR A 94 -17.87 -6.10 1.13
CA THR A 94 -17.70 -7.32 1.90
C THR A 94 -16.26 -7.42 2.43
N ARG A 95 -16.05 -8.25 3.45
CA ARG A 95 -14.69 -8.49 3.98
C ARG A 95 -13.73 -9.04 2.91
N ARG A 96 -14.21 -9.94 2.05
CA ARG A 96 -13.41 -10.48 0.94
C ARG A 96 -13.00 -9.37 -0.03
N GLN A 97 -13.91 -8.47 -0.37
CA GLN A 97 -13.60 -7.32 -1.25
C GLN A 97 -12.59 -6.35 -0.62
N ARG A 98 -12.66 -6.16 0.71
CA ARG A 98 -11.64 -5.38 1.41
C ARG A 98 -10.28 -6.05 1.41
N MET A 99 -10.22 -7.39 1.53
CA MET A 99 -8.96 -8.14 1.40
C MET A 99 -8.39 -8.02 -0.01
N ILE A 100 -9.23 -8.15 -1.05
CA ILE A 100 -8.84 -7.93 -2.45
C ILE A 100 -8.21 -6.54 -2.58
N TYR A 101 -8.93 -5.48 -2.18
CA TYR A 101 -8.41 -4.11 -2.26
C TYR A 101 -7.12 -3.89 -1.45
N ALA A 102 -7.05 -4.43 -0.23
CA ALA A 102 -5.85 -4.30 0.61
C ALA A 102 -4.62 -4.96 -0.03
N THR A 103 -4.81 -6.00 -0.84
CA THR A 103 -3.74 -6.62 -1.63
C THR A 103 -3.49 -5.87 -2.95
N GLN A 104 -4.43 -5.88 -3.89
CA GLN A 104 -4.21 -5.39 -5.27
C GLN A 104 -4.69 -3.96 -5.56
N GLY A 105 -5.37 -3.31 -4.61
CA GLY A 105 -5.98 -1.99 -4.81
C GLY A 105 -7.06 -2.04 -5.89
N GLY A 106 -7.11 -1.02 -6.74
CA GLY A 106 -8.06 -0.93 -7.86
C GLY A 106 -7.68 -1.73 -9.11
N LEU A 107 -6.52 -2.41 -9.11
CA LEU A 107 -6.05 -3.16 -10.28
C LEU A 107 -7.05 -4.27 -10.65
N PRO A 108 -7.49 -4.36 -11.92
CA PRO A 108 -8.37 -5.43 -12.40
C PRO A 108 -7.74 -6.82 -12.31
N ASP A 109 -8.56 -7.84 -12.07
CA ASP A 109 -8.11 -9.24 -11.96
C ASP A 109 -7.42 -9.73 -13.24
N ASP A 110 -7.86 -9.29 -14.42
CA ASP A 110 -7.24 -9.67 -15.69
C ASP A 110 -5.84 -9.06 -15.86
N LEU A 111 -5.61 -7.85 -15.34
CA LEU A 111 -4.29 -7.24 -15.31
C LEU A 111 -3.37 -7.99 -14.35
N ILE A 112 -3.82 -8.30 -13.14
CA ILE A 112 -3.06 -9.09 -12.16
C ILE A 112 -2.66 -10.46 -12.74
N ALA A 113 -3.58 -11.12 -13.45
CA ALA A 113 -3.29 -12.39 -14.12
C ALA A 113 -2.27 -12.24 -15.26
N ARG A 114 -2.34 -11.16 -16.06
CA ARG A 114 -1.34 -10.87 -17.12
C ARG A 114 0.06 -10.65 -16.53
N LEU A 115 0.14 -10.03 -15.37
CA LEU A 115 1.38 -9.83 -14.60
C LEU A 115 1.92 -11.11 -13.94
N GLY A 116 1.21 -12.24 -14.07
CA GLY A 116 1.65 -13.54 -13.56
C GLY A 116 1.50 -13.72 -12.04
N VAL A 117 0.75 -12.85 -11.37
CA VAL A 117 0.53 -12.90 -9.92
C VAL A 117 -0.74 -13.70 -9.61
N ASP A 118 -0.63 -14.79 -8.85
CA ASP A 118 -1.78 -15.57 -8.36
C ASP A 118 -2.15 -15.16 -6.93
N LEU A 119 -3.26 -14.42 -6.79
CA LEU A 119 -3.76 -13.98 -5.50
C LEU A 119 -4.89 -14.85 -4.94
N ASP A 120 -5.42 -15.83 -5.68
CA ASP A 120 -6.59 -16.60 -5.26
C ASP A 120 -6.27 -17.46 -4.02
N ALA A 121 -5.11 -18.12 -4.04
CA ALA A 121 -4.62 -18.89 -2.90
C ALA A 121 -4.42 -18.00 -1.66
N THR A 122 -3.90 -16.80 -1.87
CA THR A 122 -3.66 -15.80 -0.81
C THR A 122 -4.98 -15.28 -0.23
N HIS A 123 -5.92 -14.85 -1.06
CA HIS A 123 -7.23 -14.37 -0.61
C HIS A 123 -8.00 -15.45 0.14
N THR A 124 -7.89 -16.70 -0.30
CA THR A 124 -8.44 -17.87 0.40
C THR A 124 -7.79 -18.06 1.77
N ARG A 125 -6.46 -17.95 1.85
CA ARG A 125 -5.72 -18.03 3.11
C ARG A 125 -6.12 -16.92 4.08
N LEU A 126 -6.16 -15.66 3.62
CA LEU A 126 -6.58 -14.50 4.42
C LEU A 126 -8.01 -14.66 4.94
N SER A 127 -8.93 -15.14 4.10
CA SER A 127 -10.31 -15.42 4.48
C SER A 127 -10.39 -16.45 5.60
N LYS A 128 -9.66 -17.58 5.47
CA LYS A 128 -9.60 -18.62 6.50
C LYS A 128 -8.99 -18.13 7.81
N MET A 129 -7.94 -17.30 7.75
CA MET A 129 -7.33 -16.71 8.94
C MET A 129 -8.33 -15.85 9.71
N PHE A 130 -9.12 -15.04 8.99
CA PHE A 130 -10.17 -14.23 9.60
C PHE A 130 -11.32 -15.09 10.16
N GLU A 131 -11.77 -16.11 9.44
CA GLU A 131 -12.80 -17.04 9.93
C GLU A 131 -12.38 -17.75 11.21
N ASN A 132 -11.10 -18.18 11.26
CA ASN A 132 -10.52 -18.77 12.46
C ASN A 132 -10.56 -17.79 13.63
N LEU A 133 -10.10 -16.54 13.45
CA LEU A 133 -10.19 -15.49 14.48
C LEU A 133 -11.65 -15.26 14.93
N ASN A 134 -12.59 -15.21 13.99
CA ASN A 134 -14.01 -15.00 14.29
C ASN A 134 -14.59 -16.13 15.14
N ARG A 135 -14.23 -17.39 14.86
CA ARG A 135 -14.67 -18.56 15.63
C ARG A 135 -14.26 -18.45 17.11
N LEU A 136 -13.11 -17.87 17.39
CA LEU A 136 -12.57 -17.71 18.74
C LEU A 136 -13.35 -16.69 19.58
N THR A 137 -14.20 -15.85 18.96
CA THR A 137 -14.96 -14.80 19.66
C THR A 137 -16.28 -15.27 20.28
N HIS A 138 -16.82 -16.42 19.86
CA HIS A 138 -18.14 -16.86 20.29
C HIS A 138 -18.09 -17.60 21.64
N VAL A 139 -18.68 -16.99 22.68
CA VAL A 139 -18.91 -17.64 23.98
C VAL A 139 -19.97 -18.72 23.82
N ARG A 140 -19.64 -19.99 24.08
CA ARG A 140 -20.58 -21.10 24.17
C ARG A 140 -20.40 -21.84 25.50
N PRO A 141 -21.41 -22.59 25.98
CA PRO A 141 -21.19 -23.54 27.06
C PRO A 141 -20.01 -24.47 26.73
N GLY A 142 -19.01 -24.55 27.61
CA GLY A 142 -17.81 -25.37 27.41
C GLY A 142 -16.63 -24.69 26.68
N THR A 143 -16.72 -23.41 26.28
CA THR A 143 -15.60 -22.69 25.63
C THR A 143 -14.83 -21.77 26.59
N ARG A 144 -15.05 -21.91 27.89
CA ARG A 144 -14.36 -21.08 28.90
C ARG A 144 -12.98 -21.67 29.16
N ILE A 145 -11.96 -20.87 28.91
CA ILE A 145 -10.59 -21.18 29.27
C ILE A 145 -10.30 -20.49 30.59
N THR A 146 -10.13 -21.26 31.66
CA THR A 146 -9.99 -20.76 33.04
C THR A 146 -8.56 -20.83 33.54
N GLU A 147 -7.77 -21.79 33.05
CA GLU A 147 -6.38 -21.94 33.45
C GLU A 147 -5.50 -20.87 32.82
N ASP A 148 -4.66 -20.22 33.62
CA ASP A 148 -3.78 -19.13 33.18
C ASP A 148 -2.83 -19.58 32.07
N SER A 149 -2.31 -20.82 32.13
CA SER A 149 -1.46 -21.39 31.09
C SER A 149 -2.15 -21.47 29.73
N ASP A 150 -3.43 -21.87 29.74
CA ASP A 150 -4.21 -22.07 28.52
C ASP A 150 -4.61 -20.71 27.92
N VAL A 151 -4.88 -19.72 28.78
CA VAL A 151 -5.09 -18.33 28.34
C VAL A 151 -3.84 -17.78 27.68
N ILE A 152 -2.65 -18.02 28.24
CA ILE A 152 -1.39 -17.57 27.65
C ILE A 152 -1.14 -18.23 26.28
N SER A 153 -1.36 -19.55 26.16
CA SER A 153 -1.23 -20.26 24.88
C SER A 153 -2.17 -19.68 23.83
N PHE A 154 -3.43 -19.47 24.21
CA PHE A 154 -4.43 -18.86 23.35
C PHE A 154 -4.04 -17.45 22.89
N MET A 155 -3.56 -16.61 23.82
CA MET A 155 -3.13 -15.25 23.50
C MET A 155 -2.00 -15.26 22.47
N LYS A 156 -1.02 -16.15 22.63
CA LYS A 156 0.08 -16.32 21.70
C LYS A 156 -0.44 -16.67 20.30
N GLU A 157 -1.23 -17.75 20.19
CA GLU A 157 -1.76 -18.21 18.91
C GLU A 157 -2.59 -17.13 18.21
N ALA A 158 -3.42 -16.40 18.96
CA ALA A 158 -4.25 -15.34 18.40
C ALA A 158 -3.42 -14.14 17.91
N LEU A 159 -2.42 -13.71 18.67
CA LEU A 159 -1.53 -12.61 18.27
C LEU A 159 -0.65 -13.01 17.07
N GLU A 160 -0.14 -14.24 17.04
CA GLU A 160 0.60 -14.79 15.89
C GLU A 160 -0.29 -14.83 14.63
N ALA A 161 -1.54 -15.24 14.76
CA ALA A 161 -2.49 -15.25 13.65
C ALA A 161 -2.79 -13.84 13.12
N VAL A 162 -2.98 -12.86 14.00
CA VAL A 162 -3.18 -11.45 13.61
C VAL A 162 -1.94 -10.88 12.96
N LEU A 163 -0.75 -11.16 13.49
CA LEU A 163 0.51 -10.69 12.91
C LEU A 163 0.73 -11.29 11.53
N CYS A 164 0.55 -12.60 11.38
CA CYS A 164 0.64 -13.29 10.10
C CYS A 164 -0.37 -12.72 9.09
N PHE A 165 -1.57 -12.33 9.53
CA PHE A 165 -2.59 -11.73 8.67
C PHE A 165 -2.09 -10.41 8.07
N TYR A 166 -1.57 -9.51 8.90
CA TYR A 166 -1.04 -8.22 8.42
C TYR A 166 0.22 -8.37 7.56
N GLN A 167 1.13 -9.26 7.95
CA GLN A 167 2.33 -9.55 7.16
C GLN A 167 1.97 -10.10 5.78
N THR A 168 0.96 -10.97 5.69
CA THR A 168 0.49 -11.50 4.41
C THR A 168 -0.11 -10.39 3.53
N LEU A 169 -0.93 -9.50 4.10
CA LEU A 169 -1.45 -8.35 3.35
C LEU A 169 -0.34 -7.44 2.83
N SER A 170 0.61 -7.11 3.70
CA SER A 170 1.75 -6.25 3.36
C SER A 170 2.64 -6.87 2.29
N ALA A 171 2.94 -8.17 2.40
CA ALA A 171 3.78 -8.88 1.44
C ALA A 171 3.16 -8.88 0.04
N CYS A 172 1.86 -9.19 -0.07
CA CYS A 172 1.17 -9.18 -1.37
C CYS A 172 1.09 -7.77 -1.96
N ARG A 173 0.91 -6.75 -1.12
CA ARG A 173 0.91 -5.36 -1.59
C ARG A 173 2.27 -4.96 -2.16
N SER A 174 3.36 -5.38 -1.51
CA SER A 174 4.73 -5.13 -1.99
C SER A 174 5.03 -5.91 -3.27
N GLU A 175 4.65 -7.18 -3.34
CA GLU A 175 4.84 -8.02 -4.53
C GLU A 175 4.14 -7.43 -5.76
N ILE A 176 2.89 -7.00 -5.60
CA ILE A 176 2.15 -6.32 -6.68
C ILE A 176 2.79 -5.00 -7.06
N ALA A 177 3.29 -4.24 -6.07
CA ALA A 177 3.99 -2.99 -6.34
C ALA A 177 5.29 -3.23 -7.14
N GLU A 178 6.08 -4.24 -6.78
CA GLU A 178 7.31 -4.60 -7.49
C GLU A 178 7.01 -5.02 -8.93
N VAL A 179 6.07 -5.94 -9.13
CA VAL A 179 5.72 -6.43 -10.47
C VAL A 179 5.14 -5.32 -11.36
N VAL A 180 4.30 -4.43 -10.82
CA VAL A 180 3.78 -3.28 -11.58
C VAL A 180 4.89 -2.28 -11.91
N ALA A 181 5.84 -2.04 -11.00
CA ALA A 181 6.96 -1.13 -11.26
C ALA A 181 7.90 -1.69 -12.34
N GLU A 182 8.15 -3.00 -12.34
CA GLU A 182 8.93 -3.67 -13.38
C GLU A 182 8.24 -3.61 -14.74
N GLU A 183 6.92 -3.85 -14.80
CA GLU A 183 6.15 -3.86 -16.05
C GLU A 183 6.17 -2.51 -16.77
N VAL A 184 6.11 -1.39 -16.04
CA VAL A 184 5.99 -0.04 -16.63
C VAL A 184 7.33 0.72 -16.67
N ASN A 185 8.44 0.03 -16.41
CA ASN A 185 9.75 0.66 -16.28
C ASN A 185 10.20 1.35 -17.58
N ASP A 186 9.93 0.73 -18.73
CA ASP A 186 10.35 1.27 -20.03
C ASP A 186 9.51 2.51 -20.41
N GLU A 187 8.19 2.48 -20.17
CA GLU A 187 7.31 3.63 -20.38
C GLU A 187 7.64 4.78 -19.41
N ALA A 188 8.03 4.46 -18.17
CA ALA A 188 8.46 5.44 -17.19
C ALA A 188 9.73 6.16 -17.66
N LEU A 189 10.71 5.42 -18.18
CA LEU A 189 11.93 5.98 -18.75
C LEU A 189 11.64 6.88 -19.96
N ALA A 190 10.73 6.47 -20.84
CA ALA A 190 10.34 7.28 -22.00
C ALA A 190 9.68 8.61 -21.59
N ALA A 191 8.73 8.57 -20.66
CA ALA A 191 8.06 9.78 -20.15
C ALA A 191 9.02 10.75 -19.44
N LEU A 192 10.05 10.21 -18.78
CA LEU A 192 11.09 10.98 -18.11
C LEU A 192 11.93 11.81 -19.07
N THR A 193 12.41 11.20 -20.15
CA THR A 193 13.28 11.87 -21.12
C THR A 193 12.59 13.10 -21.72
N GLU A 194 11.30 13.03 -22.00
CA GLU A 194 10.55 14.18 -22.53
C GLU A 194 10.40 15.31 -21.50
N THR A 195 10.07 14.97 -20.25
CA THR A 195 9.70 15.97 -19.25
C THR A 195 10.90 16.69 -18.64
N VAL A 196 12.02 15.99 -18.42
CA VAL A 196 13.24 16.61 -17.82
C VAL A 196 13.90 17.60 -18.77
N VAL A 197 13.76 17.40 -20.09
CA VAL A 197 14.24 18.37 -21.11
C VAL A 197 13.58 19.73 -20.91
N GLU A 198 12.26 19.76 -20.68
CA GLU A 198 11.52 21.00 -20.53
C GLU A 198 11.94 21.81 -19.29
N GLU A 199 12.30 21.15 -18.19
CA GLU A 199 12.72 21.82 -16.94
C GLU A 199 14.11 22.46 -17.07
N LEU A 200 15.01 21.86 -17.86
CA LEU A 200 16.40 22.30 -17.97
C LEU A 200 16.67 23.32 -19.09
N ASP A 201 15.67 23.59 -19.93
CA ASP A 201 15.76 24.59 -21.00
C ASP A 201 15.93 26.03 -20.48
N GLU A 202 15.70 26.28 -19.19
CA GLU A 202 15.92 27.59 -18.57
C GLU A 202 17.40 27.89 -18.24
N LEU A 203 18.28 26.88 -18.22
CA LEU A 203 19.66 27.04 -17.73
C LEU A 203 20.64 27.59 -18.77
N SER A 204 20.35 27.48 -20.06
CA SER A 204 21.30 27.87 -21.11
C SER A 204 20.62 28.39 -22.37
N SER A 205 21.41 28.89 -23.34
CA SER A 205 20.84 29.29 -24.64
C SER A 205 20.34 28.07 -25.42
N HIS A 206 21.00 26.92 -25.25
CA HIS A 206 20.63 25.63 -25.83
C HIS A 206 21.05 24.50 -24.88
N THR A 207 20.09 23.87 -24.23
CA THR A 207 20.30 22.69 -23.39
C THR A 207 20.13 21.44 -24.23
N PHE A 208 21.05 20.48 -24.07
CA PHE A 208 20.95 19.15 -24.66
C PHE A 208 20.96 18.12 -23.55
N VAL A 209 19.92 17.29 -23.47
CA VAL A 209 19.92 16.13 -22.59
C VAL A 209 20.69 15.01 -23.29
N ASP A 210 21.81 14.62 -22.69
CA ASP A 210 22.70 13.60 -23.22
C ASP A 210 22.21 12.20 -22.83
N ASP A 211 21.79 12.04 -21.57
CA ASP A 211 21.30 10.78 -21.02
C ASP A 211 20.44 11.01 -19.77
N VAL A 212 19.52 10.09 -19.50
CA VAL A 212 18.71 10.04 -18.27
C VAL A 212 18.85 8.66 -17.66
N VAL A 213 19.52 8.60 -16.51
CA VAL A 213 19.71 7.34 -15.78
C VAL A 213 18.72 7.30 -14.62
N THR A 214 17.84 6.32 -14.64
CA THR A 214 16.94 6.03 -13.53
C THR A 214 17.59 5.04 -12.58
N GLU A 215 17.60 5.37 -11.29
CA GLU A 215 18.14 4.49 -10.24
C GLU A 215 17.04 3.68 -9.57
N VAL A 216 15.84 4.26 -9.43
CA VAL A 216 14.70 3.64 -8.74
C VAL A 216 13.40 3.99 -9.46
N VAL A 217 12.56 2.97 -9.69
CA VAL A 217 11.13 3.11 -9.97
C VAL A 217 10.37 2.37 -8.87
N ARG A 218 9.47 3.06 -8.17
CA ARG A 218 8.69 2.46 -7.09
C ARG A 218 7.24 2.92 -7.08
N ILE A 219 6.33 1.99 -6.82
CA ILE A 219 4.93 2.32 -6.57
C ILE A 219 4.82 2.99 -5.20
N LYS A 220 4.28 4.21 -5.18
CA LYS A 220 3.93 4.92 -3.95
C LYS A 220 2.55 4.55 -3.46
N LYS A 221 1.59 4.42 -4.37
CA LYS A 221 0.19 4.21 -4.01
C LYS A 221 -0.57 3.55 -5.15
N VAL A 222 -1.41 2.58 -4.79
CA VAL A 222 -2.46 2.04 -5.66
C VAL A 222 -3.79 2.39 -5.01
N THR A 223 -4.56 3.23 -5.69
CA THR A 223 -5.93 3.61 -5.30
C THR A 223 -6.95 2.77 -6.05
N ALA A 224 -8.23 3.11 -5.92
CA ALA A 224 -9.30 2.49 -6.69
C ALA A 224 -9.17 2.68 -8.20
N GLU A 225 -8.59 3.79 -8.65
CA GLU A 225 -8.61 4.19 -10.07
C GLU A 225 -7.22 4.55 -10.62
N MET A 226 -6.28 4.88 -9.74
CA MET A 226 -4.94 5.38 -10.11
C MET A 226 -3.82 4.62 -9.43
N VAL A 227 -2.73 4.41 -10.17
CA VAL A 227 -1.41 4.00 -9.68
C VAL A 227 -0.51 5.23 -9.68
N SER A 228 0.19 5.48 -8.58
CA SER A 228 1.17 6.55 -8.43
C SER A 228 2.55 5.94 -8.23
N LEU A 229 3.50 6.37 -9.06
CA LEU A 229 4.89 5.94 -9.03
C LEU A 229 5.78 7.13 -8.69
N GLU A 230 6.91 6.86 -8.06
CA GLU A 230 8.01 7.81 -7.92
C GLU A 230 9.24 7.21 -8.55
N THR A 231 9.95 8.06 -9.28
CA THR A 231 11.24 7.74 -9.86
C THR A 231 12.27 8.78 -9.46
N GLU A 232 13.49 8.30 -9.21
CA GLU A 232 14.66 9.08 -8.82
C GLU A 232 15.83 8.65 -9.71
N GLY A 233 16.68 9.61 -10.08
CA GLY A 233 17.80 9.35 -10.95
C GLY A 233 18.69 10.55 -11.17
N THR A 234 19.55 10.46 -12.19
CA THR A 234 20.45 11.53 -12.61
C THR A 234 20.24 11.82 -14.09
N VAL A 235 20.09 13.09 -14.42
CA VAL A 235 20.10 13.58 -15.80
C VAL A 235 21.48 14.16 -16.13
N TYR A 236 22.00 13.80 -17.29
CA TYR A 236 23.26 14.29 -17.84
C TYR A 236 22.94 15.27 -18.96
N VAL A 237 23.49 16.47 -18.88
CA VAL A 237 23.22 17.53 -19.85
C VAL A 237 24.46 18.22 -20.33
N THR A 238 24.38 18.70 -21.56
CA THR A 238 25.32 19.62 -22.17
C THR A 238 24.67 20.99 -22.30
N LEU A 239 25.23 21.99 -21.61
CA LEU A 239 24.77 23.37 -21.61
C LEU A 239 25.62 24.19 -22.58
N ASN A 240 24.97 24.82 -23.57
CA ASN A 240 25.64 25.68 -24.53
C ASN A 240 25.28 27.16 -24.31
N TYR A 241 26.32 27.97 -24.12
CA TYR A 241 26.24 29.41 -23.95
C TYR A 241 26.79 30.12 -25.18
N GLY A 242 25.94 30.90 -25.83
CA GLY A 242 26.29 31.65 -27.03
C GLY A 242 25.46 31.24 -28.25
N SER A 243 25.31 32.20 -29.16
CA SER A 243 24.62 32.02 -30.42
C SER A 243 25.46 31.23 -31.43
N LYS A 244 24.84 30.81 -32.54
CA LYS A 244 25.57 30.19 -33.68
C LYS A 244 26.72 31.06 -34.22
N SER A 245 26.68 32.38 -34.02
CA SER A 245 27.78 33.29 -34.41
C SER A 245 28.95 33.20 -33.44
N ASP A 246 28.67 33.07 -32.15
CA ASP A 246 29.69 33.02 -31.09
C ASP A 246 30.51 31.72 -31.21
N PHE A 247 29.84 30.59 -31.47
CA PHE A 247 30.53 29.34 -31.77
C PHE A 247 31.41 29.41 -33.03
N LYS A 248 31.00 30.15 -34.07
CA LYS A 248 31.84 30.35 -35.27
C LYS A 248 33.08 31.20 -35.01
N ARG A 249 33.03 32.07 -34.00
CA ARG A 249 34.16 32.92 -33.57
C ARG A 249 35.00 32.29 -32.47
N ALA A 250 34.64 31.07 -32.03
CA ALA A 250 35.20 30.39 -30.86
C ALA A 250 34.98 31.13 -29.52
N ASP A 251 33.93 31.97 -29.45
CA ASP A 251 33.50 32.69 -28.25
C ASP A 251 32.37 31.94 -27.50
N GLY A 252 31.80 30.89 -28.10
CA GLY A 252 30.78 30.04 -27.47
C GLY A 252 31.40 29.06 -26.46
N VAL A 253 30.64 28.73 -25.42
CA VAL A 253 31.07 27.83 -24.33
C VAL A 253 30.13 26.64 -24.21
N THR A 254 30.70 25.45 -24.11
CA THR A 254 30.00 24.18 -23.89
C THR A 254 30.43 23.58 -22.56
N LEU A 255 29.48 23.27 -21.68
CA LEU A 255 29.75 22.67 -20.37
C LEU A 255 28.90 21.42 -20.17
N ALA A 256 29.53 20.34 -19.68
CA ALA A 256 28.82 19.14 -19.27
C ALA A 256 28.45 19.23 -17.78
N HIS A 257 27.19 19.00 -17.46
CA HIS A 257 26.66 18.98 -16.11
C HIS A 257 25.80 17.74 -15.87
N LYS A 258 25.54 17.45 -14.60
CA LYS A 258 24.61 16.41 -14.20
C LYS A 258 23.84 16.87 -12.98
N TYR A 259 22.57 16.52 -12.93
CA TYR A 259 21.67 16.94 -11.86
C TYR A 259 20.83 15.74 -11.40
N PRO A 260 20.67 15.52 -10.09
CA PRO A 260 19.73 14.53 -9.61
C PRO A 260 18.31 15.04 -9.83
N PHE A 261 17.40 14.13 -10.19
CA PHE A 261 16.00 14.44 -10.40
C PHE A 261 15.09 13.54 -9.58
N ARG A 262 13.88 14.03 -9.34
CA ARG A 262 12.74 13.26 -8.85
C ARG A 262 11.52 13.56 -9.71
N LEU A 263 10.78 12.52 -10.11
CA LEU A 263 9.52 12.69 -10.83
C LEU A 263 8.45 11.77 -10.24
N GLN A 264 7.22 12.27 -10.20
CA GLN A 264 6.04 11.46 -9.94
C GLN A 264 5.35 11.13 -11.26
N LEU A 265 5.00 9.86 -11.45
CA LEU A 265 4.24 9.39 -12.60
C LEU A 265 2.90 8.86 -12.10
N THR A 266 1.86 9.01 -12.90
CA THR A 266 0.54 8.46 -12.59
C THR A 266 -0.03 7.70 -13.77
N ALA A 267 -0.70 6.59 -13.52
CA ALA A 267 -1.43 5.83 -14.53
C ALA A 267 -2.79 5.41 -14.01
N SER A 268 -3.71 5.08 -14.93
CA SER A 268 -4.98 4.48 -14.56
C SER A 268 -4.77 3.02 -14.15
N THR A 269 -5.49 2.55 -13.15
CA THR A 269 -5.57 1.11 -12.82
C THR A 269 -6.12 0.26 -13.97
N ALA A 270 -6.87 0.86 -14.90
CA ALA A 270 -7.39 0.18 -16.09
C ALA A 270 -6.33 0.03 -17.19
N ASP A 271 -5.31 0.89 -17.20
CA ASP A 271 -4.24 0.90 -18.19
C ASP A 271 -2.99 1.53 -17.58
N ILE A 272 -2.10 0.67 -17.06
CA ILE A 272 -0.90 1.07 -16.32
C ILE A 272 0.23 1.58 -17.22
N HIS A 273 0.20 1.26 -18.53
CA HIS A 273 1.23 1.69 -19.49
C HIS A 273 1.07 3.15 -19.91
N ARG A 274 -0.14 3.71 -19.75
CA ARG A 274 -0.41 5.11 -20.07
C ARG A 274 -0.02 6.03 -18.91
N LEU A 275 1.28 6.22 -18.75
CA LEU A 275 1.86 7.08 -17.72
C LEU A 275 1.69 8.55 -18.08
N THR A 276 1.27 9.33 -17.09
CA THR A 276 1.20 10.80 -17.14
C THR A 276 2.26 11.34 -16.18
N PRO A 277 3.29 12.04 -16.69
CA PRO A 277 4.29 12.64 -15.84
C PRO A 277 3.72 13.85 -15.09
N GLY A 278 4.12 13.99 -13.83
CA GLY A 278 3.98 15.22 -13.07
C GLY A 278 5.06 16.24 -13.44
N ILE A 279 5.23 17.24 -12.60
CA ILE A 279 6.33 18.21 -12.75
C ILE A 279 7.59 17.58 -12.14
N PRO A 280 8.69 17.42 -12.92
CA PRO A 280 9.95 16.94 -12.38
C PRO A 280 10.53 17.98 -11.42
N THR A 281 11.37 17.50 -10.52
CA THR A 281 12.18 18.34 -9.64
C THR A 281 13.63 17.99 -9.92
N VAL A 282 14.36 18.88 -10.55
CA VAL A 282 15.80 18.75 -10.81
C VAL A 282 16.57 19.66 -9.86
N ASP A 283 17.45 19.08 -9.06
CA ASP A 283 18.33 19.85 -8.18
C ASP A 283 19.53 20.37 -8.96
N ASN A 284 19.43 21.62 -9.41
CA ASN A 284 20.49 22.33 -10.13
C ASN A 284 21.35 23.24 -9.23
N SER A 285 21.28 23.10 -7.91
CA SER A 285 22.03 23.94 -6.96
C SER A 285 23.54 23.95 -7.23
N SER A 286 24.09 22.81 -7.67
CA SER A 286 25.50 22.65 -8.06
C SER A 286 25.94 23.53 -9.25
N PHE A 287 25.00 24.13 -9.98
CA PHE A 287 25.31 25.10 -11.03
C PHE A 287 25.76 26.46 -10.47
N TYR A 288 25.31 26.82 -9.27
CA TYR A 288 25.54 28.14 -8.68
C TYR A 288 26.73 28.18 -7.70
N GLU A 289 27.41 27.04 -7.49
CA GLU A 289 28.60 26.89 -6.66
C GLU A 289 29.89 27.07 -7.46
#